data_AF-A0A829QF83-F1
#
_entry.id   AF-A0A829QF83-F1
#
_cell.length_a   1.000
_cell.length_b   1.000
_cell.length_c   1.000
_cell.angle_alpha   90.00
_cell.angle_beta   90.00
_cell.angle_gamma   90.00
#
_symmetry.space_group_name_H-M   'P 1'
#
loop_
_entity.id
_entity.type
_entity.pdbx_description
1 polymer ?
#
loop_
_entity_poly.entity_id
_entity_poly.type
_entity_poly.pdbx_seq_one_letter_code
_entity_poly.pdbx_strand_id
1 'polypeptide(L)'
;MSVATRVIACLDVDDGRVVKGVNFENLRDAGDPVELAAAYDAEGVDELTFLDVTASSSGRATMLDVVRRTAEQVFIPLTVGGGVRSVDDVNVLLRAGADKVGVNTAAIARPELLAELAQRFGSQCIVLSVDARRVRDGDVPTSSGWEVTTHGGRRGTGIDAIEWTSRGAELGVGEILLNSMDADGTKAGFDLEMIAAARARGRRPGDCQRWSGCHRPLRARGAGRCRCGVGGKCLSLPRADHRRGEGRDGSRRDHGAMSELAPDIAARLKRDGAGLVTAVVQEHGTGTVLMVAWMNDEALALTLSTRKGTYFSRSRQRLWVKGETSGHTQYVRSVRLDCDGDTLVLEVDQSGPACHTGAHSCFDAGELLGEAP
;
A
#
# COMPACT_ATOMS: atom_id res chain seq x y z
N MET A 1 12.10 11.11 -17.63
CA MET A 1 10.84 11.88 -17.51
C MET A 1 10.61 12.21 -16.04
N SER A 2 10.11 13.39 -15.70
CA SER A 2 9.69 13.70 -14.32
C SER A 2 8.34 13.06 -14.02
N VAL A 3 8.22 12.37 -12.89
CA VAL A 3 6.94 11.86 -12.38
C VAL A 3 6.06 13.01 -11.85
N ALA A 4 4.76 12.78 -11.76
CA ALA A 4 3.82 13.75 -11.22
C ALA A 4 4.09 14.06 -9.74
N THR A 5 3.83 15.31 -9.35
CA THR A 5 3.78 15.70 -7.93
C THR A 5 2.46 15.22 -7.36
N ARG A 6 2.48 14.51 -6.22
CA ARG A 6 1.23 14.09 -5.57
C ARG A 6 0.92 14.92 -4.33
N VAL A 7 -0.36 15.11 -4.08
CA VAL A 7 -0.96 15.70 -2.90
C VAL A 7 -1.60 14.59 -2.08
N ILE A 8 -1.14 14.41 -0.86
CA ILE A 8 -1.59 13.37 0.07
C ILE A 8 -2.38 14.05 1.20
N ALA A 9 -3.56 13.59 1.56
CA ALA A 9 -4.26 14.12 2.74
C ALA A 9 -3.91 13.28 3.97
N CYS A 10 -3.36 13.94 5.00
CA CYS A 10 -3.01 13.31 6.27
C CYS A 10 -4.04 13.68 7.33
N LEU A 11 -4.50 12.67 8.07
CA LEU A 11 -5.51 12.76 9.10
C LEU A 11 -5.00 12.05 10.35
N ASP A 12 -4.91 12.79 11.45
CA ASP A 12 -4.65 12.22 12.77
C ASP A 12 -5.94 11.61 13.29
N VAL A 13 -5.89 10.34 13.69
CA VAL A 13 -7.04 9.58 14.17
C VAL A 13 -6.80 9.18 15.62
N ASP A 14 -7.71 9.59 16.51
CA ASP A 14 -7.71 9.24 17.93
C ASP A 14 -9.04 8.55 18.25
N ASP A 15 -8.97 7.32 18.74
CA ASP A 15 -10.14 6.48 19.08
C ASP A 15 -11.23 6.45 17.97
N GLY A 16 -10.79 6.34 16.72
CA GLY A 16 -11.68 6.27 15.55
C GLY A 16 -12.27 7.62 15.10
N ARG A 17 -11.84 8.73 15.68
CA ARG A 17 -12.25 10.09 15.32
C ARG A 17 -11.07 10.86 14.75
N VAL A 18 -11.30 11.68 13.73
CA VAL A 18 -10.24 12.59 13.26
C VAL A 18 -10.07 13.70 14.28
N VAL A 19 -8.83 14.00 14.65
CA VAL A 19 -8.49 15.07 15.59
C VAL A 19 -7.62 16.14 14.94
N LYS A 20 -7.64 17.34 15.51
CA LYS A 20 -6.82 18.49 15.08
C LYS A 20 -6.21 19.22 16.26
N GLY A 21 -4.91 19.47 16.20
CA GLY A 21 -4.17 20.30 17.15
C GLY A 21 -3.20 21.25 16.46
N VAL A 22 -2.37 21.92 17.26
CA VAL A 22 -1.18 22.66 16.79
C VAL A 22 0.01 22.02 17.49
N ASN A 23 1.08 21.67 16.75
CA ASN A 23 2.25 20.97 17.29
C ASN A 23 1.87 19.70 18.09
N PHE A 24 0.87 18.93 17.64
CA PHE A 24 0.31 17.78 18.37
C PHE A 24 -0.26 18.07 19.78
N GLU A 25 -0.50 19.35 20.10
CA GLU A 25 -1.16 19.79 21.33
C GLU A 25 -2.58 20.31 21.06
N ASN A 26 -3.45 20.26 22.08
CA ASN A 26 -4.83 20.76 22.03
C ASN A 26 -5.71 20.10 20.96
N LEU A 27 -5.65 18.77 20.87
CA LEU A 27 -6.43 17.96 19.93
C LEU A 27 -7.96 18.17 20.12
N ARG A 28 -8.66 18.47 19.02
CA ARG A 28 -10.12 18.64 18.95
C ARG A 28 -10.71 17.74 17.88
N ASP A 29 -11.87 17.16 18.15
CA ASP A 29 -12.62 16.35 17.18
C ASP A 29 -12.93 17.16 15.90
N ALA A 30 -12.65 16.56 14.75
CA ALA A 30 -12.78 17.10 13.43
C ALA A 30 -13.69 16.27 12.50
N GLY A 31 -14.27 15.16 12.98
CA GLY A 31 -15.25 14.36 12.24
C GLY A 31 -14.92 12.87 12.13
N ASP A 32 -15.75 12.17 11.36
CA ASP A 32 -15.55 10.76 11.02
C ASP A 32 -14.45 10.60 9.95
N PRO A 33 -13.45 9.71 10.14
CA PRO A 33 -12.37 9.53 9.17
C PRO A 33 -12.83 9.05 7.80
N VAL A 34 -13.89 8.25 7.72
CA VAL A 34 -14.40 7.66 6.47
C VAL A 34 -15.11 8.73 5.64
N GLU A 35 -15.95 9.54 6.26
CA GLU A 35 -16.62 10.67 5.59
C GLU A 35 -15.59 11.66 5.02
N LEU A 36 -14.54 11.97 5.79
CA LEU A 36 -13.47 12.86 5.37
C LEU A 36 -12.63 12.25 4.25
N ALA A 37 -12.33 10.96 4.33
CA ALA A 37 -11.64 10.22 3.29
C ALA A 37 -12.38 10.27 1.95
N ALA A 38 -13.70 10.01 1.96
CA ALA A 38 -14.54 10.09 0.77
C ALA A 38 -14.59 11.52 0.19
N ALA A 39 -14.63 12.54 1.06
CA ALA A 39 -14.59 13.93 0.61
C ALA A 39 -13.27 14.28 -0.09
N TYR A 40 -12.12 13.80 0.41
CA TYR A 40 -10.83 14.02 -0.25
C TYR A 40 -10.69 13.29 -1.58
N ASP A 41 -11.21 12.07 -1.66
CA ASP A 41 -11.22 11.31 -2.91
C ASP A 41 -11.99 12.08 -3.98
N ALA A 42 -13.19 12.57 -3.63
CA ALA A 42 -14.00 13.41 -4.51
C ALA A 42 -13.32 14.75 -4.89
N GLU A 43 -12.45 15.28 -4.04
CA GLU A 43 -11.64 16.48 -4.31
C GLU A 43 -10.38 16.19 -5.15
N GLY A 44 -10.09 14.94 -5.49
CA GLY A 44 -8.96 14.54 -6.31
C GLY A 44 -7.62 14.52 -5.57
N VAL A 45 -7.62 14.18 -4.28
CA VAL A 45 -6.39 13.88 -3.54
C VAL A 45 -5.78 12.58 -4.09
N ASP A 46 -4.46 12.52 -4.21
CA ASP A 46 -3.79 11.37 -4.83
C ASP A 46 -3.58 10.17 -3.88
N GLU A 47 -3.67 10.39 -2.56
CA GLU A 47 -3.52 9.37 -1.51
C GLU A 47 -3.99 9.89 -0.14
N LEU A 48 -4.46 9.00 0.71
CA LEU A 48 -4.77 9.26 2.12
C LEU A 48 -3.69 8.71 3.05
N THR A 49 -3.50 9.37 4.18
CA THR A 49 -2.70 8.86 5.30
C THR A 49 -3.48 9.02 6.60
N PHE A 50 -3.68 7.91 7.31
CA PHE A 50 -4.18 7.94 8.68
C PHE A 50 -3.02 7.72 9.65
N LEU A 51 -2.86 8.63 10.60
CA LEU A 51 -1.91 8.50 11.70
C LEU A 51 -2.69 8.23 12.98
N ASP A 52 -2.69 6.98 13.41
CA ASP A 52 -3.28 6.57 14.68
C ASP A 52 -2.42 7.07 15.84
N VAL A 53 -2.95 8.05 16.57
CA VAL A 53 -2.31 8.61 17.78
C VAL A 53 -2.74 7.88 19.04
N THR A 54 -3.64 6.90 18.93
CA THR A 54 -4.18 6.13 20.05
C THR A 54 -3.15 5.11 20.54
N ALA A 55 -2.61 5.29 21.75
CA ALA A 55 -1.59 4.41 22.32
C ALA A 55 -2.16 3.22 23.12
N SER A 56 -3.31 2.65 22.72
CA SER A 56 -4.00 1.58 23.48
C SER A 56 -4.29 0.32 22.65
N SER A 57 -4.43 -0.83 23.33
CA SER A 57 -4.80 -2.09 22.68
C SER A 57 -6.23 -2.07 22.10
N SER A 58 -7.15 -1.33 22.73
CA SER A 58 -8.49 -1.09 22.19
C SER A 58 -8.46 -0.22 20.93
N GLY A 59 -7.59 0.80 20.90
CA GLY A 59 -7.38 1.68 19.75
C GLY A 59 -7.05 0.93 18.47
N ARG A 60 -6.32 -0.20 18.56
CA ARG A 60 -5.99 -1.03 17.40
C ARG A 60 -7.20 -1.67 16.73
N ALA A 61 -8.19 -2.13 17.49
CA ALA A 61 -9.40 -2.72 16.91
C ALA A 61 -10.23 -1.63 16.21
N THR A 62 -10.34 -0.46 16.83
CA THR A 62 -11.00 0.71 16.26
C THR A 62 -10.33 1.15 14.96
N MET A 63 -9.00 1.20 14.93
CA MET A 63 -8.26 1.59 13.74
C MET A 63 -8.45 0.60 12.58
N LEU A 64 -8.52 -0.71 12.87
CA LEU A 64 -8.80 -1.71 11.83
C LEU A 64 -10.21 -1.59 11.25
N ASP A 65 -11.20 -1.23 12.07
CA ASP A 65 -12.55 -0.95 11.57
C ASP A 65 -12.56 0.29 10.66
N VAL A 66 -11.92 1.37 11.08
CA VAL A 66 -11.77 2.60 10.28
C VAL A 66 -11.12 2.30 8.94
N VAL A 67 -10.01 1.54 8.93
CA VAL A 67 -9.31 1.16 7.68
C VAL A 67 -10.21 0.36 6.75
N ARG A 68 -10.96 -0.63 7.26
CA ARG A 68 -11.89 -1.43 6.44
C ARG A 68 -12.97 -0.57 5.82
N ARG A 69 -13.66 0.23 6.65
CA ARG A 69 -14.74 1.11 6.20
C ARG A 69 -14.26 2.15 5.18
N THR A 70 -13.04 2.66 5.33
CA THR A 70 -12.43 3.57 4.35
C THR A 70 -12.11 2.85 3.04
N ALA A 71 -11.49 1.68 3.10
CA ALA A 71 -11.12 0.91 1.90
C ALA A 71 -12.34 0.45 1.08
N GLU A 72 -13.51 0.31 1.71
CA GLU A 72 -14.78 0.03 1.02
C GLU A 72 -15.34 1.21 0.24
N GLN A 73 -14.93 2.44 0.56
CA GLN A 73 -15.53 3.67 0.02
C GLN A 73 -14.58 4.50 -0.84
N VAL A 74 -13.27 4.32 -0.67
CA VAL A 74 -12.24 5.18 -1.26
C VAL A 74 -11.28 4.36 -2.10
N PHE A 75 -11.03 4.81 -3.33
CA PHE A 75 -10.21 4.09 -4.32
C PHE A 75 -8.85 4.72 -4.59
N ILE A 76 -8.50 5.78 -3.87
CA ILE A 76 -7.14 6.31 -3.82
C ILE A 76 -6.32 5.55 -2.76
N PRO A 77 -4.99 5.43 -2.93
CA PRO A 77 -4.15 4.70 -1.99
C PRO A 77 -4.35 5.13 -0.53
N LEU A 78 -4.28 4.19 0.39
CA LEU A 78 -4.41 4.42 1.83
C LEU A 78 -3.13 3.99 2.58
N THR A 79 -2.44 4.96 3.18
CA THR A 79 -1.34 4.73 4.12
C THR A 79 -1.86 4.75 5.55
N VAL A 80 -1.47 3.79 6.38
CA VAL A 80 -1.83 3.75 7.80
C VAL A 80 -0.58 3.68 8.67
N GLY A 81 -0.43 4.63 9.59
CA GLY A 81 0.65 4.66 10.58
C GLY A 81 0.10 4.72 12.01
N GLY A 82 0.96 4.42 12.98
CA GLY A 82 0.61 4.44 14.41
C GLY A 82 0.57 3.03 15.03
N GLY A 83 1.28 2.85 16.16
CA GLY A 83 1.25 1.59 16.93
C GLY A 83 1.86 0.34 16.28
N VAL A 84 2.46 0.44 15.08
CA VAL A 84 3.06 -0.68 14.34
C VAL A 84 4.41 -1.08 14.95
N ARG A 85 4.50 -2.30 15.46
CA ARG A 85 5.67 -2.83 16.19
C ARG A 85 6.21 -4.14 15.62
N SER A 86 5.45 -4.81 14.77
CA SER A 86 5.80 -6.13 14.28
C SER A 86 5.39 -6.33 12.82
N VAL A 87 5.92 -7.41 12.24
CA VAL A 87 5.55 -7.86 10.89
C VAL A 87 4.08 -8.26 10.82
N ASP A 88 3.53 -8.83 11.90
CA ASP A 88 2.12 -9.22 11.96
C ASP A 88 1.19 -8.00 12.02
N ASP A 89 1.65 -6.89 12.62
CA ASP A 89 0.90 -5.63 12.63
C ASP A 89 0.70 -5.08 11.22
N VAL A 90 1.77 -5.07 10.42
CA VAL A 90 1.74 -4.67 9.01
C VAL A 90 0.82 -5.60 8.22
N ASN A 91 0.94 -6.92 8.41
CA ASN A 91 0.11 -7.91 7.73
C ASN A 91 -1.40 -7.70 8.02
N VAL A 92 -1.75 -7.40 9.26
CA VAL A 92 -3.15 -7.17 9.66
C VAL A 92 -3.69 -5.86 9.06
N LEU A 93 -2.91 -4.78 9.03
CA LEU A 93 -3.29 -3.51 8.41
C LEU A 93 -3.46 -3.61 6.90
N LEU A 94 -2.53 -4.26 6.21
CA LEU A 94 -2.64 -4.47 4.76
C LEU A 94 -3.88 -5.31 4.40
N ARG A 95 -4.18 -6.34 5.21
CA ARG A 95 -5.39 -7.16 5.04
C ARG A 95 -6.69 -6.43 5.37
N ALA A 96 -6.63 -5.38 6.18
CA ALA A 96 -7.77 -4.54 6.47
C ALA A 96 -8.09 -3.56 5.34
N GLY A 97 -7.17 -3.34 4.39
CA GLY A 97 -7.37 -2.45 3.25
C GLY A 97 -6.35 -1.31 3.14
N ALA A 98 -5.32 -1.27 4.00
CA ALA A 98 -4.21 -0.35 3.78
C ALA A 98 -3.35 -0.81 2.58
N ASP A 99 -2.93 0.13 1.74
CA ASP A 99 -1.94 -0.14 0.69
C ASP A 99 -0.52 -0.05 1.22
N LYS A 100 -0.32 0.82 2.22
CA LYS A 100 0.99 1.12 2.81
C LYS A 100 0.91 1.29 4.32
N VAL A 101 2.00 0.97 5.00
CA VAL A 101 2.08 1.03 6.45
C VAL A 101 3.26 1.89 6.92
N GLY A 102 2.95 2.86 7.77
CA GLY A 102 3.89 3.78 8.40
C GLY A 102 4.48 3.23 9.70
N VAL A 103 5.81 3.24 9.81
CA VAL A 103 6.53 2.84 11.03
C VAL A 103 7.43 3.97 11.50
N ASN A 104 7.36 4.31 12.78
CA ASN A 104 8.23 5.31 13.43
C ASN A 104 8.95 4.68 14.65
N THR A 105 8.33 4.73 15.84
CA THR A 105 9.01 4.42 17.12
C THR A 105 9.61 3.01 17.18
N ALA A 106 8.95 2.01 16.60
CA ALA A 106 9.48 0.64 16.56
C ALA A 106 10.75 0.51 15.69
N ALA A 107 10.80 1.27 14.59
CA ALA A 107 11.97 1.29 13.72
C ALA A 107 13.16 1.99 14.40
N ILE A 108 12.92 3.01 15.22
CA ILE A 108 13.97 3.65 16.03
C ILE A 108 14.56 2.66 17.03
N ALA A 109 13.71 1.89 17.71
CA ALA A 109 14.15 0.90 18.70
C ALA A 109 14.89 -0.29 18.06
N ARG A 110 14.47 -0.71 16.86
CA ARG A 110 15.07 -1.83 16.12
C ARG A 110 15.05 -1.56 14.61
N PRO A 111 16.07 -0.89 14.05
CA PRO A 111 16.11 -0.49 12.64
C PRO A 111 15.95 -1.66 11.67
N GLU A 112 16.43 -2.85 12.04
CA GLU A 112 16.36 -4.07 11.22
C GLU A 112 14.91 -4.47 10.89
N LEU A 113 13.93 -4.05 11.69
CA LEU A 113 12.51 -4.24 11.40
C LEU A 113 12.15 -3.67 10.03
N LEU A 114 12.71 -2.52 9.62
CA LEU A 114 12.41 -1.92 8.31
C LEU A 114 12.81 -2.85 7.15
N ALA A 115 13.97 -3.50 7.27
CA ALA A 115 14.46 -4.44 6.26
C ALA A 115 13.61 -5.72 6.22
N GLU A 116 13.21 -6.25 7.39
CA GLU A 116 12.29 -7.39 7.48
C GLU A 116 10.94 -7.09 6.81
N LEU A 117 10.40 -5.90 7.08
CA LEU A 117 9.13 -5.46 6.50
C LEU A 117 9.23 -5.27 4.99
N ALA A 118 10.26 -4.57 4.52
CA ALA A 118 10.49 -4.34 3.10
C ALA A 118 10.73 -5.66 2.34
N GLN A 119 11.46 -6.60 2.93
CA GLN A 119 11.69 -7.92 2.34
C GLN A 119 10.40 -8.75 2.23
N ARG A 120 9.51 -8.68 3.23
CA ARG A 120 8.28 -9.49 3.26
C ARG A 120 7.16 -8.90 2.41
N PHE A 121 6.95 -7.58 2.45
CA PHE A 121 5.80 -6.94 1.81
C PHE A 121 6.18 -6.14 0.55
N GLY A 122 7.46 -5.94 0.31
CA GLY A 122 7.99 -5.06 -0.74
C GLY A 122 8.15 -3.63 -0.25
N SER A 123 9.19 -2.95 -0.73
CA SER A 123 9.53 -1.58 -0.34
C SER A 123 8.35 -0.62 -0.50
N GLN A 124 7.56 -0.77 -1.57
CA GLN A 124 6.43 0.12 -1.87
C GLN A 124 5.35 0.14 -0.78
N CYS A 125 5.25 -0.91 0.04
CA CYS A 125 4.27 -1.01 1.12
C CYS A 125 4.75 -0.35 2.42
N ILE A 126 6.03 0.00 2.54
CA ILE A 126 6.62 0.44 3.81
C ILE A 126 7.00 1.91 3.74
N VAL A 127 6.44 2.69 4.67
CA VAL A 127 6.70 4.11 4.85
C VAL A 127 7.45 4.32 6.16
N LEU A 128 8.64 4.93 6.11
CA LEU A 128 9.31 5.41 7.31
C LEU A 128 8.70 6.75 7.70
N SER A 129 8.01 6.79 8.84
CA SER A 129 7.51 8.04 9.41
C SER A 129 8.59 8.63 10.32
N VAL A 130 8.98 9.88 10.04
CA VAL A 130 10.03 10.61 10.76
C VAL A 130 9.44 11.90 11.29
N ASP A 131 9.23 11.94 12.60
CA ASP A 131 8.85 13.17 13.31
C ASP A 131 10.12 13.89 13.75
N ALA A 132 10.48 14.96 13.05
CA ALA A 132 11.72 15.69 13.27
C ALA A 132 11.47 17.10 13.80
N ARG A 133 12.38 17.58 14.66
CA ARG A 133 12.42 18.97 15.14
C ARG A 133 13.84 19.51 15.12
N ARG A 134 14.01 20.81 15.16
CA ARG A 134 15.31 21.44 15.42
C ARG A 134 15.80 21.07 16.82
N VAL A 135 17.08 20.74 16.91
CA VAL A 135 17.76 20.50 18.19
C VAL A 135 17.63 21.77 19.05
N ARG A 136 17.18 21.61 20.29
CA ARG A 136 17.01 22.71 21.25
C ARG A 136 18.22 22.80 22.18
N ASP A 137 18.36 23.92 22.89
CA ASP A 137 19.41 24.08 23.89
C ASP A 137 19.26 23.00 24.99
N GLY A 138 20.32 22.22 25.20
CA GLY A 138 20.36 21.11 26.14
C GLY A 138 20.03 19.73 25.54
N ASP A 139 19.52 19.67 24.30
CA ASP A 139 19.41 18.41 23.56
C ASP A 139 20.78 17.96 23.04
N VAL A 140 20.91 16.67 22.67
CA VAL A 140 22.13 16.13 22.06
C VAL A 140 22.29 16.75 20.66
N PRO A 141 23.41 17.44 20.36
CA PRO A 141 23.63 18.03 19.05
C PRO A 141 23.66 16.97 17.95
N THR A 142 23.03 17.27 16.82
CA THR A 142 23.07 16.45 15.61
C THR A 142 23.79 17.20 14.49
N SER A 143 24.34 16.46 13.52
CA SER A 143 25.17 17.05 12.45
C SER A 143 24.34 17.92 11.48
N SER A 144 23.08 17.56 11.29
CA SER A 144 22.13 18.32 10.47
C SER A 144 21.43 19.45 11.22
N GLY A 145 21.43 19.42 12.56
CA GLY A 145 20.67 20.35 13.40
C GLY A 145 19.21 19.96 13.60
N TRP A 146 18.76 18.83 13.04
CA TRP A 146 17.46 18.22 13.33
C TRP A 146 17.63 16.87 14.03
N GLU A 147 16.75 16.58 14.97
CA GLU A 147 16.67 15.29 15.63
C GLU A 147 15.33 14.60 15.39
N VAL A 148 15.35 13.27 15.42
CA VAL A 148 14.13 12.45 15.44
C VAL A 148 13.53 12.48 16.84
N THR A 149 12.21 12.54 16.89
CA THR A 149 11.41 12.55 18.11
C THR A 149 10.46 11.37 18.16
N THR A 150 10.02 11.03 19.37
CA THR A 150 9.01 10.00 19.62
C THR A 150 7.95 10.52 20.58
N HIS A 151 6.89 9.72 20.78
CA HIS A 151 5.78 10.05 21.68
C HIS A 151 5.11 11.38 21.33
N GLY A 152 4.91 11.65 20.03
CA GLY A 152 4.32 12.89 19.53
C GLY A 152 5.20 14.12 19.82
N GLY A 153 6.50 14.04 19.52
CA GLY A 153 7.42 15.16 19.69
C GLY A 153 8.01 15.37 21.09
N ARG A 154 7.41 14.77 22.13
CA ARG A 154 7.77 15.03 23.54
C ARG A 154 9.14 14.51 23.95
N ARG A 155 9.63 13.46 23.28
CA ARG A 155 10.90 12.82 23.62
C ARG A 155 11.86 12.90 22.44
N GLY A 156 12.92 13.71 22.60
CA GLY A 156 14.07 13.68 21.72
C GLY A 156 14.80 12.35 21.82
N THR A 157 15.35 11.88 20.70
CA THR A 157 16.09 10.62 20.62
C THR A 157 17.59 10.82 20.49
N GLY A 158 18.03 12.05 20.18
CA GLY A 158 19.42 12.34 19.83
C GLY A 158 19.87 11.74 18.49
N ILE A 159 18.97 11.09 17.74
CA ILE A 159 19.25 10.56 16.42
C ILE A 159 19.08 11.69 15.41
N ASP A 160 20.09 11.89 14.56
CA ASP A 160 20.02 12.87 13.47
C ASP A 160 18.91 12.49 12.47
N ALA A 161 17.99 13.43 12.22
CA ALA A 161 16.84 13.17 11.36
C ALA A 161 17.24 12.88 9.90
N ILE A 162 18.26 13.57 9.38
CA ILE A 162 18.70 13.41 8.00
C ILE A 162 19.47 12.10 7.83
N GLU A 163 20.33 11.72 8.77
CA GLU A 163 20.97 10.39 8.76
C GLU A 163 19.94 9.28 8.87
N TRP A 164 18.92 9.46 9.72
CA TRP A 164 17.88 8.46 9.92
C TRP A 164 17.08 8.20 8.64
N THR A 165 16.72 9.27 7.92
CA THR A 165 16.06 9.13 6.62
C THR A 165 16.93 8.36 5.63
N SER A 166 18.24 8.66 5.55
CA SER A 166 19.20 7.91 4.72
C SER A 166 19.38 6.47 5.18
N ARG A 167 19.22 6.18 6.47
CA ARG A 167 19.33 4.82 7.00
C ARG A 167 18.10 3.98 6.66
N GLY A 168 16.89 4.52 6.83
CA GLY A 168 15.66 3.82 6.46
C GLY A 168 15.61 3.45 4.98
N ALA A 169 16.05 4.41 4.17
CA ALA A 169 16.38 4.27 2.77
C ALA A 169 17.27 3.05 2.44
N GLU A 170 18.43 2.93 3.09
CA GLU A 170 19.33 1.77 2.96
C GLU A 170 18.69 0.45 3.42
N LEU A 171 17.78 0.52 4.40
CA LEU A 171 17.02 -0.61 4.92
C LEU A 171 15.84 -1.00 4.02
N GLY A 172 15.63 -0.30 2.90
CA GLY A 172 14.71 -0.71 1.83
C GLY A 172 13.29 -0.17 1.95
N VAL A 173 13.04 0.87 2.75
CA VAL A 173 11.71 1.53 2.74
C VAL A 173 11.44 2.20 1.40
N GLY A 174 10.19 2.15 0.93
CA GLY A 174 9.81 2.73 -0.36
C GLY A 174 9.51 4.23 -0.28
N GLU A 175 8.93 4.67 0.84
CA GLU A 175 8.66 6.09 1.07
C GLU A 175 9.11 6.57 2.46
N ILE A 176 9.41 7.86 2.55
CA ILE A 176 9.72 8.56 3.79
C ILE A 176 8.67 9.65 3.98
N LEU A 177 7.92 9.56 5.08
CA LEU A 177 7.02 10.61 5.55
C LEU A 177 7.80 11.48 6.55
N LEU A 178 8.36 12.58 6.05
CA LEU A 178 9.16 13.52 6.83
C LEU A 178 8.26 14.64 7.38
N ASN A 179 8.04 14.60 8.69
CA ASN A 179 7.21 15.54 9.41
C ASN A 179 8.07 16.54 10.19
N SER A 180 7.76 17.83 10.06
CA SER A 180 8.43 18.90 10.83
C SER A 180 7.55 19.29 12.00
N MET A 181 7.95 18.91 13.20
CA MET A 181 7.25 19.24 14.44
C MET A 181 7.21 20.74 14.70
N ASP A 182 8.19 21.49 14.21
CA ASP A 182 8.25 22.95 14.39
C ASP A 182 7.34 23.71 13.42
N ALA A 183 6.98 23.08 12.29
CA ALA A 183 6.08 23.66 11.28
C ALA A 183 4.64 23.15 11.40
N ASP A 184 4.40 22.06 12.12
CA ASP A 184 3.11 21.40 12.22
C ASP A 184 2.00 22.32 12.80
N GLY A 185 0.85 22.38 12.14
CA GLY A 185 -0.27 23.23 12.55
C GLY A 185 -0.06 24.76 12.50
N THR A 186 1.17 25.25 12.23
CA THR A 186 1.52 26.69 12.30
C THR A 186 0.94 27.54 11.17
N LYS A 187 0.58 26.94 10.03
CA LYS A 187 0.17 27.65 8.80
C LYS A 187 1.25 28.49 8.12
N ALA A 188 2.52 28.35 8.53
CA ALA A 188 3.65 29.07 7.94
C ALA A 188 4.23 28.39 6.67
N GLY A 189 3.80 27.16 6.35
CA GLY A 189 4.29 26.39 5.20
C GLY A 189 5.18 25.21 5.63
N PHE A 190 5.86 24.58 4.66
CA PHE A 190 6.78 23.47 4.91
C PHE A 190 8.14 23.95 5.43
N ASP A 191 8.82 23.11 6.20
CA ASP A 191 10.25 23.29 6.49
C ASP A 191 11.08 22.95 5.24
N LEU A 192 11.30 23.96 4.40
CA LEU A 192 12.03 23.81 3.15
C LEU A 192 13.52 23.52 3.36
N GLU A 193 14.10 23.97 4.49
CA GLU A 193 15.50 23.70 4.82
C GLU A 193 15.70 22.22 5.10
N MET A 194 14.84 21.64 5.94
CA MET A 194 14.89 20.22 6.27
C MET A 194 14.63 19.35 5.02
N ILE A 195 13.63 19.71 4.20
CA ILE A 195 13.35 18.99 2.94
C ILE A 195 14.54 19.06 1.99
N ALA A 196 15.20 20.23 1.85
CA ALA A 196 16.36 20.38 0.99
C ALA A 196 17.56 19.57 1.50
N ALA A 197 17.81 19.57 2.81
CA ALA A 197 18.86 18.78 3.43
C ALA A 197 18.66 17.27 3.20
N ALA A 198 17.44 16.78 3.42
CA ALA A 198 17.09 15.38 3.24
C ALA A 198 17.26 14.92 1.78
N ARG A 199 16.87 15.78 0.84
CA ARG A 199 17.07 15.56 -0.61
C ARG A 199 18.53 15.54 -1.04
N ALA A 200 19.37 16.37 -0.44
CA ALA A 200 20.80 16.43 -0.77
C ALA A 200 21.50 15.13 -0.34
N ARG A 201 21.09 14.56 0.79
CA ARG A 201 21.62 13.32 1.35
C ARG A 201 21.17 12.06 0.59
N GLY A 202 19.89 12.02 0.17
CA GLY A 202 19.26 10.85 -0.46
C GLY A 202 19.58 10.62 -1.95
N ARG A 203 20.47 11.41 -2.58
CA ARG A 203 20.90 11.19 -3.96
C ARG A 203 22.18 10.37 -4.02
N ARG A 204 22.10 9.05 -3.82
CA ARG A 204 23.12 8.14 -4.38
C ARG A 204 22.67 7.67 -5.77
N PRO A 205 23.59 7.49 -6.74
CA PRO A 205 23.22 6.97 -8.05
C PRO A 205 22.57 5.58 -7.92
N GLY A 206 21.27 5.47 -8.24
CA GLY A 206 20.52 4.21 -8.23
C GLY A 206 19.43 4.07 -7.14
N ASP A 207 19.37 4.97 -6.16
CA ASP A 207 18.37 4.89 -5.07
C ASP A 207 16.96 5.34 -5.52
N CYS A 208 15.96 4.50 -5.25
CA CYS A 208 14.56 4.66 -5.69
C CYS A 208 13.62 5.09 -4.53
N GLN A 209 13.96 6.13 -3.77
CA GLN A 209 13.13 6.56 -2.62
C GLN A 209 12.18 7.70 -2.94
N ARG A 210 11.01 7.65 -2.29
CA ARG A 210 9.96 8.65 -2.42
C ARG A 210 9.82 9.44 -1.12
N TRP A 211 9.70 10.76 -1.22
CA TRP A 211 9.58 11.65 -0.07
C TRP A 211 8.18 12.24 -0.02
N SER A 212 7.58 12.32 1.17
CA SER A 212 6.29 12.93 1.47
C SER A 212 6.44 13.81 2.72
N GLY A 213 5.90 15.03 2.76
CA GLY A 213 5.90 15.89 3.98
C GLY A 213 4.73 16.86 3.98
N CYS A 214 4.18 17.26 5.15
CA CYS A 214 2.79 17.79 5.34
C CYS A 214 2.62 19.30 5.68
N HIS A 215 1.80 20.06 4.91
CA HIS A 215 1.13 21.37 5.16
C HIS A 215 0.34 21.94 3.89
N ARG A 216 -0.70 22.81 4.03
CA ARG A 216 -1.46 23.58 2.97
C ARG A 216 -0.98 25.07 2.84
N PRO A 217 -1.14 25.87 1.73
CA PRO A 217 -1.74 25.62 0.40
C PRO A 217 -0.88 25.95 -0.84
N LEU A 218 -1.14 25.25 -1.95
CA LEU A 218 -1.01 25.78 -3.31
C LEU A 218 -2.41 26.07 -3.87
N ARG A 219 -2.54 27.23 -4.54
CA ARG A 219 -3.76 27.67 -5.23
C ARG A 219 -4.13 26.65 -6.31
N ALA A 220 -5.32 26.08 -6.22
CA ALA A 220 -5.94 25.33 -7.31
C ALA A 220 -6.15 26.28 -8.50
N ARG A 221 -5.68 25.87 -9.69
CA ARG A 221 -6.12 26.48 -10.94
C ARG A 221 -7.51 25.93 -11.26
N GLY A 222 -8.52 26.80 -11.20
CA GLY A 222 -9.81 26.61 -11.88
C GLY A 222 -10.89 25.84 -11.12
N ALA A 223 -12.02 26.53 -10.92
CA ALA A 223 -13.35 26.04 -10.56
C ALA A 223 -13.61 25.58 -9.10
N GLY A 224 -14.58 26.26 -8.46
CA GLY A 224 -15.36 25.74 -7.33
C GLY A 224 -14.83 26.08 -5.93
N ARG A 225 -15.55 26.94 -5.20
CA ARG A 225 -15.35 27.13 -3.76
C ARG A 225 -15.74 25.85 -3.00
N CYS A 226 -14.77 25.03 -2.59
CA CYS A 226 -14.98 24.05 -1.51
C CYS A 226 -14.74 24.71 -0.14
N ARG A 227 -15.75 24.61 0.73
CA ARG A 227 -15.88 25.34 2.01
C ARG A 227 -15.74 24.43 3.24
N CYS A 228 -15.07 23.28 3.12
CA CYS A 228 -14.75 22.37 4.23
C CYS A 228 -13.23 22.35 4.47
N GLY A 229 -12.81 22.85 5.64
CA GLY A 229 -11.41 23.01 6.03
C GLY A 229 -10.95 21.87 6.93
N VAL A 230 -10.55 20.75 6.34
CA VAL A 230 -9.94 19.62 7.02
C VAL A 230 -8.71 19.22 6.20
N GLY A 231 -7.65 18.66 6.81
CA GLY A 231 -6.56 17.97 6.09
C GLY A 231 -5.23 18.69 6.00
N GLY A 232 -4.19 18.07 6.58
CA GLY A 232 -2.80 18.38 6.29
C GLY A 232 -2.44 17.83 4.90
N LYS A 233 -1.77 18.62 4.05
CA LYS A 233 -1.41 18.20 2.68
C LYS A 233 0.04 17.76 2.61
N CYS A 234 0.31 16.50 2.35
CA CYS A 234 1.63 15.98 2.14
C CYS A 234 2.06 16.05 0.65
N LEU A 235 3.22 16.66 0.34
CA LEU A 235 3.74 16.82 -1.03
C LEU A 235 4.76 15.72 -1.34
N SER A 236 4.62 15.02 -2.47
CA SER A 236 5.60 14.00 -2.90
C SER A 236 6.17 14.23 -4.31
N LEU A 237 7.44 13.86 -4.50
CA LEU A 237 8.30 14.31 -5.61
C LEU A 237 9.02 13.15 -6.36
N PRO A 238 9.57 13.37 -7.59
CA PRO A 238 9.66 12.33 -8.63
C PRO A 238 10.95 11.46 -8.73
N ARG A 239 10.77 10.25 -9.31
CA ARG A 239 11.65 9.07 -9.65
C ARG A 239 12.55 9.22 -10.91
N ALA A 240 13.55 8.34 -11.05
CA ALA A 240 14.25 7.96 -12.29
C ALA A 240 14.05 6.44 -12.61
N ASP A 241 14.18 6.08 -13.88
CA ASP A 241 13.69 4.85 -14.53
C ASP A 241 14.38 3.54 -14.12
N HIS A 242 13.65 2.40 -14.15
CA HIS A 242 14.16 1.06 -13.83
C HIS A 242 14.25 0.18 -15.08
N ARG A 243 15.47 -0.26 -15.42
CA ARG A 243 15.69 -1.46 -16.24
C ARG A 243 15.71 -2.70 -15.35
N ARG A 244 14.99 -3.75 -15.78
CA ARG A 244 14.98 -5.09 -15.17
C ARG A 244 16.39 -5.69 -15.19
N GLY A 245 16.85 -6.17 -14.04
CA GLY A 245 18.07 -6.98 -13.86
C GLY A 245 17.70 -8.33 -13.26
N GLU A 246 18.38 -9.36 -13.74
CA GLU A 246 18.04 -10.78 -13.72
C GLU A 246 18.17 -11.48 -12.36
N GLY A 247 17.61 -12.69 -12.31
CA GLY A 247 17.39 -13.49 -11.11
C GLY A 247 18.65 -13.96 -10.38
N ARG A 248 18.43 -14.42 -9.15
CA ARG A 248 19.17 -15.53 -8.55
C ARG A 248 18.30 -16.29 -7.55
N ASP A 249 18.50 -17.60 -7.65
CA ASP A 249 17.80 -18.74 -7.07
C ASP A 249 18.01 -18.90 -5.56
N GLY A 250 16.99 -19.49 -4.91
CA GLY A 250 17.18 -20.47 -3.85
C GLY A 250 17.36 -20.00 -2.40
N SER A 251 16.28 -19.96 -1.63
CA SER A 251 16.15 -20.89 -0.49
C SER A 251 14.71 -20.97 0.01
N ARG A 252 14.25 -22.22 0.10
CA ARG A 252 12.92 -22.65 0.55
C ARG A 252 12.64 -22.12 1.96
N ARG A 253 11.50 -21.44 2.15
CA ARG A 253 10.84 -21.35 3.45
C ARG A 253 9.37 -21.70 3.30
N ASP A 254 9.08 -22.88 3.82
CA ASP A 254 7.77 -23.47 4.06
C ASP A 254 6.85 -22.44 4.76
N HIS A 255 5.94 -21.84 4.01
CA HIS A 255 4.86 -21.02 4.57
C HIS A 255 3.68 -21.98 4.73
N GLY A 256 3.37 -22.35 5.97
CA GLY A 256 2.17 -23.12 6.30
C GLY A 256 0.96 -22.48 5.62
N ALA A 257 0.46 -23.17 4.59
CA ALA A 257 -0.61 -22.70 3.73
C ALA A 257 -1.89 -22.58 4.55
N MET A 258 -2.60 -21.45 4.40
CA MET A 258 -4.04 -21.47 4.60
C MET A 258 -4.62 -22.38 3.51
N SER A 259 -4.88 -23.65 3.84
CA SER A 259 -5.37 -24.65 2.89
C SER A 259 -6.87 -24.59 2.63
N GLU A 260 -7.60 -23.78 3.40
CA GLU A 260 -9.06 -23.73 3.35
C GLU A 260 -9.59 -22.37 2.88
N LEU A 261 -10.55 -22.42 1.96
CA LEU A 261 -11.28 -21.25 1.48
C LEU A 261 -12.14 -20.68 2.60
N ALA A 262 -12.16 -19.36 2.74
CA ALA A 262 -12.96 -18.70 3.77
C ALA A 262 -14.45 -19.13 3.67
N PRO A 263 -15.11 -19.53 4.77
CA PRO A 263 -16.46 -20.13 4.71
C PRO A 263 -17.53 -19.25 4.06
N ASP A 264 -17.43 -17.93 4.21
CA ASP A 264 -18.31 -16.94 3.62
C ASP A 264 -18.16 -16.85 2.10
N ILE A 265 -16.93 -16.96 1.58
CA ILE A 265 -16.67 -17.07 0.14
C ILE A 265 -17.17 -18.42 -0.36
N ALA A 266 -16.85 -19.49 0.38
CA ALA A 266 -17.27 -20.83 0.02
C ALA A 266 -18.81 -20.93 -0.06
N ALA A 267 -19.57 -20.34 0.86
CA ALA A 267 -21.03 -20.39 0.83
C ALA A 267 -21.66 -19.74 -0.42
N ARG A 268 -20.93 -18.85 -1.11
CA ARG A 268 -21.43 -18.13 -2.29
C ARG A 268 -21.17 -18.85 -3.62
N LEU A 269 -20.27 -19.84 -3.64
CA LEU A 269 -19.90 -20.52 -4.87
C LEU A 269 -20.85 -21.69 -5.16
N LYS A 270 -21.39 -21.73 -6.37
CA LYS A 270 -22.08 -22.91 -6.92
C LYS A 270 -21.06 -23.74 -7.68
N ARG A 271 -20.63 -24.84 -7.07
CA ARG A 271 -19.76 -25.81 -7.74
C ARG A 271 -20.59 -26.76 -8.59
N ASP A 272 -19.98 -27.26 -9.65
CA ASP A 272 -20.50 -28.38 -10.42
C ASP A 272 -20.45 -29.70 -9.61
N GLY A 273 -20.95 -30.78 -10.21
CA GLY A 273 -20.94 -32.12 -9.58
C GLY A 273 -19.54 -32.68 -9.28
N ALA A 274 -18.48 -32.07 -9.79
CA ALA A 274 -17.09 -32.41 -9.48
C ALA A 274 -16.47 -31.49 -8.41
N GLY A 275 -17.24 -30.59 -7.81
CA GLY A 275 -16.75 -29.64 -6.81
C GLY A 275 -15.92 -28.50 -7.41
N LEU A 276 -16.13 -28.16 -8.69
CA LEU A 276 -15.39 -27.12 -9.40
C LEU A 276 -16.26 -25.91 -9.74
N VAL A 277 -15.63 -24.74 -9.76
CA VAL A 277 -16.20 -23.49 -10.28
C VAL A 277 -15.45 -23.06 -11.54
N THR A 278 -16.16 -22.46 -12.49
CA THR A 278 -15.56 -21.95 -13.74
C THR A 278 -14.75 -20.69 -13.44
N ALA A 279 -13.59 -20.54 -14.05
CA ALA A 279 -12.75 -19.34 -13.94
C ALA A 279 -12.43 -18.79 -15.33
N VAL A 280 -13.00 -17.63 -15.66
CA VAL A 280 -12.65 -16.84 -16.84
C VAL A 280 -11.49 -15.93 -16.49
N VAL A 281 -10.39 -16.05 -17.21
CA VAL A 281 -9.17 -15.27 -16.96
C VAL A 281 -9.08 -14.17 -18.00
N GLN A 282 -9.07 -12.92 -17.55
CA GLN A 282 -8.97 -11.71 -18.37
C GLN A 282 -7.66 -10.99 -18.11
N GLU A 283 -7.09 -10.40 -19.15
CA GLU A 283 -5.93 -9.53 -19.03
C GLU A 283 -6.34 -8.18 -18.41
N HIS A 284 -5.61 -7.80 -17.37
CA HIS A 284 -5.80 -6.53 -16.70
C HIS A 284 -5.42 -5.37 -17.64
N GLY A 285 -6.29 -4.37 -17.72
CA GLY A 285 -6.12 -3.17 -18.55
C GLY A 285 -6.70 -3.29 -19.96
N THR A 286 -6.65 -4.47 -20.60
CA THR A 286 -7.23 -4.67 -21.93
C THR A 286 -8.62 -5.32 -21.89
N GLY A 287 -8.91 -6.11 -20.85
CA GLY A 287 -10.14 -6.89 -20.75
C GLY A 287 -10.18 -8.11 -21.68
N THR A 288 -9.11 -8.36 -22.44
CA THR A 288 -8.98 -9.51 -23.34
C THR A 288 -9.13 -10.80 -22.54
N VAL A 289 -10.05 -11.67 -22.94
CA VAL A 289 -10.16 -13.00 -22.33
C VAL A 289 -8.97 -13.83 -22.78
N LEU A 290 -8.18 -14.31 -21.81
CA LEU A 290 -6.96 -15.07 -22.04
C LEU A 290 -7.22 -16.57 -22.04
N MET A 291 -8.00 -17.07 -21.08
CA MET A 291 -8.30 -18.50 -20.97
C MET A 291 -9.52 -18.76 -20.09
N VAL A 292 -10.07 -19.97 -20.19
CA VAL A 292 -11.01 -20.53 -19.22
C VAL A 292 -10.35 -21.69 -18.49
N ALA A 293 -10.52 -21.74 -17.17
CA ALA A 293 -10.01 -22.76 -16.28
C ALA A 293 -11.07 -23.19 -15.27
N TRP A 294 -10.70 -24.15 -14.42
CA TRP A 294 -11.54 -24.67 -13.34
C TRP A 294 -10.81 -24.52 -12.01
N MET A 295 -11.54 -24.24 -10.94
CA MET A 295 -10.99 -24.15 -9.59
C MET A 295 -11.81 -25.00 -8.62
N ASN A 296 -11.16 -25.78 -7.77
CA ASN A 296 -11.78 -26.25 -6.53
C ASN A 296 -11.51 -25.22 -5.41
N ASP A 297 -12.06 -25.45 -4.22
CA ASP A 297 -11.91 -24.53 -3.09
C ASP A 297 -10.43 -24.28 -2.73
N GLU A 298 -9.59 -25.32 -2.82
CA GLU A 298 -8.15 -25.21 -2.56
C GLU A 298 -7.43 -24.35 -3.61
N ALA A 299 -7.74 -24.55 -4.91
CA ALA A 299 -7.19 -23.73 -5.98
C ALA A 299 -7.58 -22.26 -5.84
N LEU A 300 -8.82 -21.98 -5.45
CA LEU A 300 -9.28 -20.62 -5.21
C LEU A 300 -8.63 -20.03 -3.96
N ALA A 301 -8.52 -20.78 -2.86
CA ALA A 301 -7.84 -20.34 -1.64
C ALA A 301 -6.38 -19.98 -1.91
N LEU A 302 -5.67 -20.82 -2.68
CA LEU A 302 -4.30 -20.56 -3.11
C LEU A 302 -4.21 -19.36 -4.05
N THR A 303 -5.14 -19.20 -4.98
CA THR A 303 -5.20 -18.04 -5.87
C THR A 303 -5.38 -16.74 -5.09
N LEU A 304 -6.35 -16.70 -4.17
CA LEU A 304 -6.65 -15.52 -3.36
C LEU A 304 -5.50 -15.17 -2.41
N SER A 305 -4.86 -16.17 -1.82
CA SER A 305 -3.78 -15.96 -0.84
C SER A 305 -2.43 -15.65 -1.49
N THR A 306 -2.10 -16.27 -2.62
CA THR A 306 -0.78 -16.12 -3.26
C THR A 306 -0.75 -15.09 -4.38
N ARG A 307 -1.93 -14.65 -4.86
CA ARG A 307 -2.09 -13.87 -6.10
C ARG A 307 -1.50 -14.56 -7.34
N LYS A 308 -1.27 -15.87 -7.31
CA LYS A 308 -0.85 -16.64 -8.49
C LYS A 308 -2.05 -17.39 -9.05
N GLY A 309 -2.25 -17.34 -10.36
CA GLY A 309 -3.31 -18.10 -11.03
C GLY A 309 -3.14 -19.60 -10.78
N THR A 310 -3.87 -20.13 -9.80
CA THR A 310 -3.82 -21.53 -9.37
C THR A 310 -5.13 -22.19 -9.76
N TYR A 311 -5.04 -23.26 -10.54
CA TYR A 311 -6.19 -23.91 -11.16
C TYR A 311 -6.21 -25.40 -10.83
N PHE A 312 -7.38 -26.01 -10.96
CA PHE A 312 -7.55 -27.44 -10.85
C PHE A 312 -7.59 -28.07 -12.25
N SER A 313 -6.64 -28.96 -12.54
CA SER A 313 -6.60 -29.68 -13.81
C SER A 313 -7.54 -30.88 -13.76
N ARG A 314 -8.67 -30.80 -14.48
CA ARG A 314 -9.66 -31.90 -14.55
C ARG A 314 -9.10 -33.21 -15.12
N SER A 315 -8.15 -33.15 -16.04
CA SER A 315 -7.54 -34.35 -16.62
C SER A 315 -6.47 -34.97 -15.73
N ARG A 316 -5.72 -34.14 -14.99
CA ARG A 316 -4.63 -34.60 -14.11
C ARG A 316 -5.05 -34.77 -12.65
N GLN A 317 -6.28 -34.37 -12.31
CA GLN A 317 -6.86 -34.41 -10.97
C GLN A 317 -5.93 -33.83 -9.90
N ARG A 318 -5.31 -32.68 -10.22
CA ARG A 318 -4.37 -31.99 -9.32
C ARG A 318 -4.39 -30.49 -9.55
N LEU A 319 -3.93 -29.78 -8.53
CA LEU A 319 -3.62 -28.37 -8.61
C LEU A 319 -2.48 -28.08 -9.59
N TRP A 320 -2.53 -26.92 -10.21
CA TRP A 320 -1.50 -26.41 -11.09
C TRP A 320 -1.46 -24.89 -11.03
N VAL A 321 -0.28 -24.33 -10.75
CA VAL A 321 -0.06 -22.89 -10.82
C VAL A 321 0.45 -22.53 -12.21
N LYS A 322 -0.23 -21.60 -12.88
CA LYS A 322 0.15 -21.17 -14.23
C LYS A 322 1.58 -20.62 -14.25
N GLY A 323 2.40 -21.22 -15.11
CA GLY A 323 3.78 -20.81 -15.33
C GLY A 323 4.83 -21.48 -14.45
N GLU A 324 4.47 -22.39 -13.54
CA GLU A 324 5.45 -23.11 -12.70
C GLU A 324 6.52 -23.87 -13.50
N THR A 325 6.14 -24.40 -14.67
CA THR A 325 7.06 -25.15 -15.54
C THR A 325 7.54 -24.33 -16.72
N SER A 326 6.67 -23.50 -17.31
CA SER A 326 6.97 -22.78 -18.56
C SER A 326 7.49 -21.36 -18.35
N GLY A 327 7.42 -20.82 -17.13
CA GLY A 327 7.71 -19.41 -16.85
C GLY A 327 6.62 -18.42 -17.32
N HIS A 328 5.57 -18.90 -18.00
CA HIS A 328 4.47 -18.04 -18.44
C HIS A 328 3.43 -17.87 -17.32
N THR A 329 3.66 -16.92 -16.43
CA THR A 329 2.93 -16.77 -15.17
C THR A 329 1.73 -15.84 -15.26
N GLN A 330 0.84 -15.92 -14.27
CA GLN A 330 -0.30 -15.04 -14.07
C GLN A 330 -0.27 -14.46 -12.66
N TYR A 331 -0.23 -13.14 -12.56
CA TYR A 331 -0.39 -12.43 -11.29
C TYR A 331 -1.81 -11.87 -11.20
N VAL A 332 -2.58 -12.31 -10.20
CA VAL A 332 -4.01 -12.03 -10.06
C VAL A 332 -4.22 -10.68 -9.37
N ARG A 333 -4.82 -9.74 -10.12
CA ARG A 333 -5.17 -8.39 -9.66
C ARG A 333 -6.49 -8.38 -8.91
N SER A 334 -7.51 -9.03 -9.45
CA SER A 334 -8.83 -9.17 -8.82
C SER A 334 -9.50 -10.49 -9.17
N VAL A 335 -10.40 -10.94 -8.30
CA VAL A 335 -11.31 -12.06 -8.55
C VAL A 335 -12.73 -11.56 -8.29
N ARG A 336 -13.61 -11.69 -9.28
CA ARG A 336 -15.02 -11.32 -9.19
C ARG A 336 -15.87 -12.58 -9.34
N LEU A 337 -16.93 -12.68 -8.56
CA LEU A 337 -17.94 -13.72 -8.70
C LEU A 337 -19.12 -13.14 -9.48
N ASP A 338 -19.70 -13.93 -10.37
CA ASP A 338 -20.93 -13.54 -11.06
C ASP A 338 -22.16 -13.55 -10.14
N CYS A 339 -23.33 -13.27 -10.71
CA CYS A 339 -24.54 -13.03 -9.91
C CYS A 339 -25.16 -14.31 -9.34
N ASP A 340 -24.92 -15.47 -9.97
CA ASP A 340 -25.46 -16.73 -9.51
C ASP A 340 -24.42 -17.61 -8.83
N GLY A 341 -23.14 -17.26 -8.87
CA GLY A 341 -22.07 -17.86 -8.12
C GLY A 341 -21.38 -19.04 -8.79
N ASP A 342 -21.70 -19.35 -10.05
CA ASP A 342 -21.12 -20.50 -10.77
C ASP A 342 -19.86 -20.17 -11.59
N THR A 343 -19.57 -18.88 -11.77
CA THR A 343 -18.44 -18.41 -12.57
C THR A 343 -17.67 -17.28 -11.91
N LEU A 344 -16.34 -17.43 -11.91
CA LEU A 344 -15.38 -16.42 -11.49
C LEU A 344 -14.78 -15.70 -12.70
N VAL A 345 -14.53 -14.40 -12.55
CA VAL A 345 -13.67 -13.62 -13.45
C VAL A 345 -12.40 -13.24 -12.70
N LEU A 346 -11.26 -13.69 -13.20
CA LEU A 346 -9.93 -13.31 -12.71
C LEU A 346 -9.34 -12.27 -13.64
N GLU A 347 -8.99 -11.10 -13.12
CA GLU A 347 -8.15 -10.15 -13.86
C GLU A 347 -6.70 -10.37 -13.49
N VAL A 348 -5.83 -10.54 -14.50
CA VAL A 348 -4.44 -10.92 -14.30
C VAL A 348 -3.49 -10.07 -15.11
N ASP A 349 -2.30 -9.81 -14.57
CA ASP A 349 -1.15 -9.46 -15.40
C ASP A 349 -0.54 -10.76 -15.94
N GLN A 350 -0.62 -10.94 -17.26
CA GLN A 350 -0.09 -12.10 -17.96
C GLN A 350 1.37 -11.86 -18.34
N SER A 351 2.26 -12.77 -17.94
CA SER A 351 3.66 -12.79 -18.40
C SER A 351 3.86 -13.95 -19.37
N GLY A 352 4.27 -13.64 -20.61
CA GLY A 352 4.37 -14.63 -21.69
C GLY A 352 3.00 -15.21 -22.11
N PRO A 353 2.98 -16.21 -23.01
CA PRO A 353 1.75 -16.80 -23.53
C PRO A 353 0.80 -17.37 -22.45
N ALA A 354 -0.49 -17.03 -22.53
CA ALA A 354 -1.50 -17.73 -21.73
C ALA A 354 -1.76 -19.14 -22.31
N CYS A 355 -1.69 -19.28 -23.64
CA CYS A 355 -1.95 -20.53 -24.33
C CYS A 355 -0.70 -21.44 -24.42
N HIS A 356 -0.92 -22.75 -24.41
CA HIS A 356 0.13 -23.75 -24.60
C HIS A 356 0.68 -23.79 -26.04
N THR A 357 -0.02 -23.19 -27.01
CA THR A 357 0.43 -23.07 -28.40
C THR A 357 1.39 -21.90 -28.63
N GLY A 358 1.65 -21.09 -27.59
CA GLY A 358 2.45 -19.87 -27.68
C GLY A 358 1.65 -18.61 -28.00
N ALA A 359 0.33 -18.72 -28.21
CA ALA A 359 -0.57 -17.58 -28.39
C ALA A 359 -0.82 -16.81 -27.09
N HIS A 360 -1.14 -15.51 -27.21
CA HIS A 360 -1.43 -14.65 -26.06
C HIS A 360 -2.71 -15.10 -25.37
N SER A 361 -3.75 -15.45 -26.15
CA SER A 361 -5.01 -15.99 -25.67
C SER A 361 -5.27 -17.41 -26.20
N CYS A 362 -6.03 -18.20 -25.43
CA CYS A 362 -6.62 -19.45 -25.89
C CYS A 362 -7.72 -19.24 -26.96
N PHE A 363 -8.18 -18.00 -27.16
CA PHE A 363 -9.26 -17.63 -28.08
C PHE A 363 -8.74 -17.05 -29.41
N ASP A 364 -7.45 -17.20 -29.71
CA ASP A 364 -6.81 -16.69 -30.95
C ASP A 364 -6.97 -17.63 -32.17
N ALA A 365 -7.85 -18.64 -32.10
CA ALA A 365 -7.99 -19.69 -33.13
C ALA A 365 -8.81 -19.28 -34.37
N GLY A 366 -9.42 -18.08 -34.37
CA GLY A 366 -10.20 -17.53 -35.49
C GLY A 366 -11.59 -17.02 -35.08
N GLU A 367 -12.10 -16.02 -35.79
CA GLU A 367 -13.48 -15.53 -35.60
C GLU A 367 -14.49 -16.47 -36.28
N LEU A 368 -15.53 -16.86 -35.54
CA LEU A 368 -16.59 -17.76 -36.04
C LEU A 368 -17.73 -17.00 -36.73
N LEU A 369 -17.86 -15.71 -36.43
CA LEU A 369 -18.75 -14.79 -37.16
C LEU A 369 -17.98 -14.33 -38.40
N GLY A 370 -18.50 -14.62 -39.59
CA GLY A 370 -17.93 -14.09 -40.83
C GLY A 370 -18.04 -12.55 -40.88
N GLU A 371 -17.36 -11.94 -41.85
CA GLU A 371 -17.52 -10.51 -42.13
C GLU A 371 -19.01 -10.18 -42.30
N ALA A 372 -19.46 -9.10 -41.66
CA ALA A 372 -20.82 -8.61 -41.82
C ALA A 372 -21.11 -8.43 -43.32
N PRO A 373 -22.30 -8.85 -43.81
CA PRO A 373 -22.62 -8.79 -45.22
C PRO A 373 -22.59 -7.37 -45.80
#